data_AF-A0A927GJ12-F1
#
_entry.id   AF-A0A927GJ12-F1
#
_cell.length_a   1.000
_cell.length_b   1.000
_cell.length_c   1.000
_cell.angle_alpha   90.00
_cell.angle_beta   90.00
_cell.angle_gamma   90.00
#
_symmetry.space_group_name_H-M   'P 1'
#
loop_
_entity.id
_entity.type
_entity.pdbx_description
1 polymer ?
#
loop_
_entity_poly.entity_id
_entity_poly.type
_entity_poly.pdbx_seq_one_letter_code
_entity_poly.pdbx_strand_id
1 'polypeptide(L)' 'MEYLNPKALSASIVYSLLGIVILVISFYLFNKLTPGTLRKEILEDHNNALAILVAAFMLSIAIIISAAIHG' A
#
# COMPACT_ATOMS: atom_id res chain seq x y z
N MET A 1 -10.28 -32.21 9.93
CA MET A 1 -10.64 -30.86 10.39
C MET A 1 -9.44 -30.27 11.16
N GLU A 2 -8.29 -30.18 10.50
CA GLU A 2 -7.02 -29.75 11.13
C GLU A 2 -6.26 -28.79 10.19
N TYR A 3 -7.02 -27.95 9.49
CA TYR A 3 -6.50 -26.94 8.56
C TYR A 3 -6.50 -25.53 9.17
N LEU A 4 -7.11 -25.36 10.35
CA LEU A 4 -7.17 -24.10 11.07
C LEU A 4 -6.19 -24.16 12.24
N ASN A 5 -4.91 -23.93 11.96
CA ASN A 5 -3.95 -23.69 13.03
C ASN A 5 -4.19 -22.25 13.56
N PRO A 6 -4.73 -22.06 14.78
CA PRO A 6 -5.09 -20.74 15.29
C PRO A 6 -3.88 -19.80 15.38
N LYS A 7 -2.67 -20.35 15.52
CA LYS A 7 -1.41 -19.58 15.50
C LYS A 7 -1.10 -19.03 14.11
N ALA A 8 -1.31 -19.82 13.06
CA ALA A 8 -1.10 -19.37 11.68
C ALA A 8 -2.13 -18.33 11.27
N LEU A 9 -3.40 -18.54 11.65
CA LEU A 9 -4.47 -17.60 11.34
C LEU A 9 -4.27 -16.24 12.02
N SER A 10 -3.91 -16.24 13.31
CA SER A 10 -3.61 -15.00 14.04
C SER A 10 -2.41 -14.27 13.46
N ALA A 11 -1.34 -14.97 13.10
CA ALA A 11 -0.19 -14.38 12.42
C ALA A 11 -0.59 -13.72 11.09
N SER A 12 -1.33 -14.40 10.22
CA SER A 12 -1.78 -13.85 8.93
C SER A 12 -2.64 -12.58 9.09
N ILE A 13 -3.52 -12.56 10.09
CA ILE A 13 -4.35 -11.38 10.39
C ILE A 13 -3.46 -10.21 10.84
N VAL A 14 -2.51 -10.46 11.75
CA VAL A 14 -1.61 -9.40 12.25
C VAL A 14 -0.73 -8.84 11.13
N TYR A 15 -0.10 -9.70 10.32
CA TYR A 15 0.77 -9.25 9.23
C TYR A 15 0.00 -8.57 8.09
N SER A 16 -1.21 -9.03 7.76
CA SER A 16 -2.05 -8.34 6.76
C SER A 16 -2.48 -6.95 7.23
N LEU A 17 -2.90 -6.82 8.50
CA LEU A 17 -3.21 -5.51 9.10
C LEU A 17 -2.00 -4.59 9.11
N LEU A 18 -0.83 -5.11 9.49
CA LEU A 18 0.42 -4.33 9.49
C LEU A 18 0.75 -3.82 8.08
N GLY A 19 0.64 -4.68 7.06
CA GLY A 19 0.83 -4.30 5.66
C GLY A 19 -0.12 -3.19 5.22
N ILE A 20 -1.40 -3.30 5.56
CA ILE A 20 -2.41 -2.26 5.24
C ILE A 20 -2.04 -0.93 5.91
N VAL A 21 -1.66 -0.95 7.19
CA VAL A 21 -1.26 0.25 7.93
C VAL A 21 -0.05 0.93 7.28
N ILE A 22 0.98 0.16 6.93
CA ILE A 22 2.17 0.68 6.24
C ILE A 22 1.77 1.31 4.91
N LEU A 23 0.94 0.63 4.12
CA LEU A 23 0.51 1.12 2.81
C LEU A 23 -0.26 2.44 2.90
N VAL A 24 -1.17 2.57 3.88
CA VAL A 24 -1.91 3.82 4.14
C VAL A 24 -0.97 4.95 4.56
N ILE A 25 -0.03 4.68 5.47
CA ILE A 25 0.95 5.69 5.93
C ILE A 25 1.82 6.15 4.76
N SER A 26 2.34 5.22 3.96
CA SER A 26 3.16 5.54 2.80
C SER A 26 2.39 6.34 1.75
N PHE A 27 1.13 6.01 1.49
CA PHE A 27 0.27 6.80 0.59
C PHE A 27 0.04 8.21 1.11
N TYR A 28 -0.27 8.36 2.41
CA TYR A 28 -0.44 9.68 3.01
C TYR A 28 0.84 10.52 2.92
N LEU A 29 1.99 9.90 3.20
CA LEU A 29 3.29 10.56 3.08
C LEU A 29 3.56 10.99 1.63
N PHE A 30 3.29 10.12 0.65
CA PHE A 30 3.44 10.43 -0.76
C PHE A 30 2.55 11.60 -1.22
N ASN A 31 1.27 11.60 -0.80
CA ASN A 31 0.36 12.70 -1.08
C ASN A 31 0.83 14.01 -0.43
N LYS A 32 1.46 13.95 0.74
CA LYS A 32 2.02 15.15 1.41
C LYS A 32 3.30 15.65 0.73
N LEU A 33 4.12 14.76 0.19
CA LEU A 33 5.35 15.10 -0.52
C LEU A 33 5.09 15.63 -1.93
N THR A 34 4.00 15.18 -2.55
CA THR A 34 3.60 15.64 -3.88
C THR A 34 2.96 17.03 -3.75
N PRO A 35 3.48 18.07 -4.42
CA PRO A 35 2.86 19.39 -4.41
C PRO A 35 1.52 19.36 -5.14
N GLY A 36 0.49 19.96 -4.53
CA GLY A 36 -0.89 19.88 -5.02
C GLY A 36 -1.67 18.71 -4.41
N THR A 37 -2.96 18.60 -4.75
CA THR A 37 -3.78 17.46 -4.30
C THR A 37 -3.81 16.41 -5.41
N LEU A 38 -3.42 15.16 -5.11
CA LEU A 38 -3.49 14.04 -6.05
C LEU A 38 -4.87 13.95 -6.73
N ARG A 39 -5.94 14.21 -5.98
CA ARG A 39 -7.31 14.21 -6.50
C ARG A 39 -7.50 15.24 -7.60
N LYS A 40 -7.13 16.50 -7.39
CA LYS A 40 -7.25 17.55 -8.41
C LYS A 40 -6.41 17.19 -9.63
N GLU A 41 -5.15 16.86 -9.40
CA GLU A 41 -4.18 16.65 -10.47
C GLU A 41 -4.56 15.44 -11.35
N ILE A 42 -5.12 14.37 -10.75
CA ILE A 42 -5.54 13.16 -11.49
C ILE A 42 -6.96 13.29 -12.07
N LEU A 43 -7.94 13.78 -11.30
CA LEU A 43 -9.35 13.78 -11.72
C LEU A 43 -9.75 15.03 -12.51
N GLU A 44 -9.19 16.20 -12.19
CA GLU A 44 -9.57 17.48 -12.80
C GLU A 44 -8.58 17.86 -13.91
N ASP A 45 -7.29 17.83 -13.62
CA ASP A 45 -6.23 18.22 -14.56
C ASP A 45 -5.78 17.06 -15.49
N HIS A 46 -6.35 15.86 -15.29
CA HIS A 46 -6.08 14.66 -16.10
C HIS A 46 -4.57 14.34 -16.26
N ASN A 47 -3.79 14.56 -15.21
CA ASN A 47 -2.36 14.31 -15.21
C ASN A 47 -2.07 12.79 -15.13
N ASN A 48 -2.06 12.16 -16.30
CA ASN A 48 -1.79 10.73 -16.44
C ASN A 48 -0.38 10.34 -15.96
N ALA A 49 0.60 11.24 -16.07
CA ALA A 49 1.95 10.97 -15.59
C ALA A 49 1.97 10.78 -14.07
N LEU A 50 1.25 11.63 -13.33
CA LEU A 50 1.12 11.49 -11.89
C LEU A 50 0.30 10.25 -11.49
N ALA A 51 -0.76 9.93 -12.24
CA ALA A 51 -1.53 8.71 -12.00
C ALA A 51 -0.67 7.44 -12.13
N ILE A 52 0.16 7.36 -13.18
CA ILE A 52 1.09 6.24 -13.38
C ILE A 52 2.15 6.20 -12.27
N LEU A 53 2.67 7.36 -11.85
CA LEU A 53 3.64 7.45 -10.75
C LEU A 53 3.06 6.92 -9.44
N VAL A 54 1.84 7.33 -9.09
CA VAL A 54 1.12 6.84 -7.89
C VAL A 54 0.91 5.33 -7.98
N ALA A 55 0.50 4.81 -9.14
CA ALA A 55 0.31 3.38 -9.34
C ALA A 55 1.64 2.60 -9.16
N ALA A 56 2.73 3.08 -9.76
CA ALA A 56 4.06 2.47 -9.61
C ALA A 56 4.56 2.51 -8.17
N PHE A 57 4.31 3.62 -7.46
CA PHE A 57 4.64 3.77 -6.04
C PHE A 57 3.87 2.77 -5.16
N MET A 58 2.56 2.61 -5.38
CA MET A 58 1.75 1.63 -4.65
C MET A 58 2.23 0.20 -4.90
N LEU A 59 2.56 -0.13 -6.16
CA LEU A 59 3.14 -1.44 -6.50
C LEU A 59 4.48 -1.68 -5.81
N SER A 60 5.37 -0.68 -5.79
CA SER A 60 6.66 -0.77 -5.12
C SER A 60 6.51 -1.11 -3.63
N ILE A 61 5.61 -0.43 -2.92
CA ILE A 61 5.36 -0.69 -1.50
C ILE A 61 4.77 -2.08 -1.27
N ALA A 62 3.81 -2.50 -2.10
CA ALA A 62 3.23 -3.83 -2.01
C ALA A 62 4.30 -4.93 -2.14
N ILE A 63 5.26 -4.76 -3.05
CA ILE A 63 6.38 -5.69 -3.24
C ILE A 63 7.30 -5.69 -2.02
N ILE A 64 7.65 -4.52 -1.47
CA ILE A 64 8.50 -4.41 -0.26
C ILE A 64 7.84 -5.12 0.92
N ILE A 65 6.53 -4.90 1.14
CA ILE A 65 5.78 -5.56 2.21
C ILE A 65 5.74 -7.08 1.99
N SER A 66 5.48 -7.52 0.76
CA SER A 66 5.49 -8.95 0.41
C SER A 66 6.84 -9.60 0.72
N ALA A 67 7.95 -8.95 0.32
CA ALA A 67 9.30 -9.41 0.58
C ALA A 67 9.64 -9.42 2.08
N ALA A 68 9.15 -8.44 2.85
CA ALA A 68 9.38 -8.37 4.30
C ALA A 68 8.63 -9.46 5.08
N ILE A 69 7.46 -9.89 4.59
CA ILE A 69 6.65 -10.94 5.25
C ILE A 69 7.14 -12.35 4.88
N HIS A 70 7.66 -12.55 3.67
CA HIS A 70 8.16 -13.85 3.20
C HIS A 70 9.68 -14.05 3.35
N GLY A 71 10.38 -13.05 3.87
CA GLY A 71 11.83 -13.07 4.09
C GLY A 71 12.27 -13.74 5.39
#